data_AF-A0A6M3M7X3-F1
#
_entry.id   AF-A0A6M3M7X3-F1
#
_cell.length_a   1.000
_cell.length_b   1.000
_cell.length_c   1.000
_cell.angle_alpha   90.00
_cell.angle_beta   90.00
_cell.angle_gamma   90.00
#
_symmetry.space_group_name_H-M   'P 1'
#
loop_
_entity.id
_entity.type
_entity.pdbx_description
1 polymer ?
#
loop_
_entity_poly.entity_id
_entity_poly.type
_entity_poly.pdbx_seq_one_letter_code
_entity_poly.pdbx_strand_id
1 'polypeptide(L)'
;MMPHEEGEEREVKFIFETDVTVGDFKVTSLDVWAQYGGDRVNKVPEGANFEIHADYVVENLNPSTFTPIWSSSMTVYDETGGERVDSDNYGYHTGGGAKNAHDAINAVMPNRNTTYRVKIMCNQKTNAGTPPSSLW
;
A
#
# COMPACT_ATOMS: atom_id res chain seq x y z
N MET A 1 -5.51 36.72 9.72
CA MET A 1 -5.96 35.33 9.44
C MET A 1 -6.46 35.36 8.01
N MET A 2 -5.63 34.92 7.05
CA MET A 2 -6.04 34.88 5.64
C MET A 2 -6.84 33.59 5.42
N PRO A 3 -7.92 33.62 4.65
CA PRO A 3 -8.62 32.40 4.25
C PRO A 3 -7.66 31.59 3.37
N HIS A 4 -7.41 30.34 3.73
CA HIS A 4 -6.87 29.39 2.78
C HIS A 4 -7.93 29.25 1.68
N GLU A 5 -7.57 29.51 0.42
CA GLU A 5 -8.40 29.08 -0.70
C GLU A 5 -8.48 27.55 -0.61
N GLU A 6 -9.63 27.04 -0.15
CA GLU A 6 -9.92 25.62 -0.20
C GLU A 6 -9.97 25.22 -1.67
N GLY A 7 -8.92 24.56 -2.15
CA GLY A 7 -8.91 23.95 -3.48
C GLY A 7 -10.11 23.01 -3.63
N GLU A 8 -10.61 22.84 -4.86
CA GLU A 8 -11.76 21.96 -5.12
C GLU A 8 -11.50 20.56 -4.53
N GLU A 9 -12.48 20.02 -3.80
CA GLU A 9 -12.41 18.66 -3.28
C GLU A 9 -12.39 17.66 -4.43
N ARG A 10 -11.44 16.72 -4.39
CA ARG A 10 -11.29 15.66 -5.38
C ARG A 10 -11.54 14.30 -4.74
N GLU A 11 -12.22 13.42 -5.47
CA GLU A 11 -12.53 12.07 -5.02
C GLU A 11 -11.27 11.18 -5.10
N VAL A 12 -11.05 10.39 -4.05
CA VAL A 12 -9.99 9.36 -3.98
C VAL A 12 -10.63 7.99 -4.03
N LYS A 13 -10.17 7.15 -4.98
CA LYS A 13 -10.58 5.74 -5.11
C LYS A 13 -9.38 4.83 -5.02
N PHE A 14 -9.61 3.56 -4.70
CA PHE A 14 -8.58 2.54 -4.63
C PHE A 14 -8.97 1.30 -5.43
N ILE A 15 -8.02 0.77 -6.19
CA ILE A 15 -8.09 -0.55 -6.79
C ILE A 15 -7.03 -1.41 -6.11
N PHE A 16 -7.44 -2.58 -5.65
CA PHE A 16 -6.56 -3.57 -5.07
C PHE A 16 -7.10 -4.97 -5.35
N GLU A 17 -6.21 -5.95 -5.32
CA GLU A 17 -6.56 -7.35 -5.44
C GLU A 17 -6.21 -8.07 -4.13
N THR A 18 -7.23 -8.69 -3.53
CA THR A 18 -7.08 -9.63 -2.41
C THR A 18 -7.04 -11.06 -2.95
N ASP A 19 -6.44 -12.00 -2.21
CA ASP A 19 -6.23 -13.38 -2.65
C ASP A 19 -5.20 -13.55 -3.78
N VAL A 20 -4.22 -12.65 -3.83
CA VAL A 20 -3.06 -12.78 -4.71
C VAL A 20 -2.01 -13.63 -4.00
N THR A 21 -1.59 -14.72 -4.66
CA THR A 21 -0.45 -15.51 -4.22
C THR A 21 0.82 -14.90 -4.82
N VAL A 22 1.71 -14.39 -3.97
CA VAL A 22 3.02 -13.86 -4.36
C VAL A 22 4.08 -14.84 -3.86
N GLY A 23 4.48 -15.79 -4.71
CA GLY A 23 5.38 -16.87 -4.31
C GLY A 23 4.75 -17.76 -3.25
N ASP A 24 5.38 -17.86 -2.07
CA ASP A 24 4.89 -18.66 -0.93
C ASP A 24 3.91 -17.89 -0.01
N PHE A 25 3.53 -16.66 -0.37
CA PHE A 25 2.71 -15.80 0.48
C PHE A 25 1.32 -15.56 -0.10
N LYS A 26 0.33 -15.44 0.78
CA LYS A 26 -1.05 -15.11 0.45
C LYS A 26 -1.51 -13.89 1.25
N VAL A 27 -2.04 -12.88 0.57
CA VAL A 27 -2.74 -11.75 1.22
C VAL A 27 -4.20 -12.14 1.44
N THR A 28 -4.59 -12.35 2.69
CA THR A 28 -5.92 -12.87 3.06
C THR A 28 -6.92 -11.77 3.42
N SER A 29 -6.43 -10.58 3.75
CA SER A 29 -7.23 -9.40 4.04
C SER A 29 -6.46 -8.14 3.65
N LEU A 30 -7.16 -7.13 3.16
CA LEU A 30 -6.63 -5.83 2.78
C LEU A 30 -7.73 -4.77 2.95
N ASP A 31 -7.46 -3.73 3.73
CA ASP A 31 -8.23 -2.48 3.78
C ASP A 31 -7.31 -1.34 3.36
N VAL A 32 -7.76 -0.49 2.44
CA VAL A 32 -7.00 0.65 1.92
C VAL A 32 -7.84 1.89 2.05
N TRP A 33 -7.25 2.98 2.56
CA TRP A 33 -7.96 4.25 2.70
C TRP A 33 -7.06 5.47 2.64
N ALA A 34 -7.66 6.63 2.39
CA ALA A 34 -7.01 7.92 2.50
C ALA A 34 -7.22 8.50 3.91
N GLN A 35 -6.19 9.13 4.46
CA GLN A 35 -6.26 9.95 5.67
C GLN A 35 -5.87 11.40 5.35
N TYR A 36 -6.69 12.35 5.77
CA TYR A 36 -6.44 13.78 5.65
C TYR A 36 -6.89 14.49 6.92
N GLY A 37 -6.03 15.35 7.48
CA GLY A 37 -6.32 16.04 8.74
C GLY A 37 -6.47 15.12 9.96
N GLY A 38 -6.03 13.86 9.87
CA GLY A 38 -6.20 12.83 10.91
C GLY A 38 -7.43 11.94 10.73
N ASP A 39 -8.33 12.25 9.80
CA ASP A 39 -9.56 11.50 9.58
C ASP A 39 -9.50 10.64 8.31
N ARG A 40 -10.19 9.49 8.32
CA ARG A 40 -10.39 8.66 7.13
C ARG A 40 -11.38 9.36 6.20
N VAL A 41 -10.93 9.69 4.99
CA VAL A 41 -11.68 10.48 4.02
C VAL A 41 -11.84 9.76 2.69
N ASN A 42 -12.83 10.18 1.90
CA ASN A 42 -13.00 9.80 0.49
C ASN A 42 -12.75 10.97 -0.46
N LYS A 43 -12.44 12.15 0.09
CA LYS A 43 -12.15 13.37 -0.65
C LYS A 43 -10.99 14.12 -0.03
N VAL A 44 -10.15 14.70 -0.88
CA VAL A 44 -8.99 15.50 -0.48
C VAL A 44 -8.97 16.77 -1.34
N PRO A 45 -8.70 17.96 -0.77
CA PRO A 45 -8.55 19.18 -1.56
C PRO A 45 -7.42 19.04 -2.58
N GLU A 46 -7.62 19.57 -3.78
CA GLU A 46 -6.58 19.64 -4.80
C GLU A 46 -5.27 20.24 -4.26
N GLY A 47 -4.14 19.60 -4.58
CA GLY A 47 -2.80 20.03 -4.16
C GLY A 47 -2.48 19.77 -2.69
N ALA A 48 -3.42 19.27 -1.89
CA ALA A 48 -3.16 18.94 -0.50
C ALA A 48 -2.34 17.65 -0.37
N ASN A 49 -1.48 17.62 0.65
CA ASN A 49 -0.82 16.39 1.10
C ASN A 49 -1.81 15.57 1.90
N PHE A 50 -1.83 14.27 1.64
CA PHE A 50 -2.63 13.29 2.37
C PHE A 50 -1.87 11.97 2.45
N GLU A 51 -2.35 11.05 3.28
CA GLU A 51 -1.74 9.74 3.44
C GLU A 51 -2.63 8.65 2.83
N ILE A 52 -2.00 7.66 2.19
CA ILE A 52 -2.65 6.42 1.76
C ILE A 52 -2.17 5.33 2.70
N HIS A 53 -3.11 4.73 3.43
CA HIS A 53 -2.87 3.69 4.41
C HIS A 53 -3.35 2.34 3.88
N ALA A 54 -2.65 1.28 4.25
CA ALA A 54 -3.09 -0.09 4.04
C ALA A 54 -2.87 -0.95 5.29
N ASP A 55 -3.95 -1.58 5.74
CA ASP A 55 -3.91 -2.67 6.71
C ASP A 55 -4.13 -3.98 5.98
N TYR A 56 -3.22 -4.94 6.19
CA TYR A 56 -3.30 -6.21 5.49
C TYR A 56 -2.77 -7.38 6.31
N VAL A 57 -3.28 -8.56 5.96
CA VAL A 57 -2.87 -9.82 6.58
C VAL A 57 -2.17 -10.68 5.54
N VAL A 58 -0.92 -11.04 5.83
CA VAL A 58 -0.12 -11.94 4.99
C VAL A 58 0.06 -13.27 5.70
N GLU A 59 -0.27 -14.35 5.01
CA GLU A 59 0.01 -15.71 5.42
C GLU A 59 1.18 -16.29 4.61
N ASN A 60 2.17 -16.85 5.31
CA ASN A 60 3.22 -17.65 4.68
C ASN A 60 2.76 -19.12 4.57
N LEU A 61 2.49 -19.57 3.35
CA LEU A 61 2.00 -20.91 3.01
C LEU A 61 3.10 -21.98 3.05
N ASN A 62 4.37 -21.58 3.08
CA ASN A 62 5.52 -22.49 3.16
C ASN A 62 6.40 -22.17 4.38
N PRO A 63 5.94 -22.51 5.60
CA PRO A 63 6.76 -22.38 6.79
C PRO A 63 7.81 -23.50 6.79
N SER A 64 8.92 -23.30 6.08
CA SER A 64 10.05 -24.22 6.16
C SER A 64 10.49 -24.43 7.62
N THR A 65 11.11 -25.56 7.92
CA THR A 65 11.63 -25.89 9.27
C THR A 65 12.66 -24.88 9.79
N PHE A 66 13.32 -24.14 8.91
CA PHE A 66 14.10 -22.95 9.26
C PHE A 66 13.17 -21.75 9.22
N THR A 67 12.97 -21.12 10.38
CA THR A 67 12.14 -19.93 10.57
C THR A 67 12.34 -18.92 9.44
N PRO A 68 11.46 -18.86 8.43
CA PRO A 68 11.70 -18.00 7.28
C PRO A 68 11.67 -16.55 7.76
N ILE A 69 12.72 -15.79 7.44
CA ILE A 69 12.71 -14.35 7.60
C ILE A 69 12.14 -13.77 6.31
N TRP A 70 11.10 -12.97 6.44
CA TRP A 70 10.43 -12.35 5.31
C TRP A 70 10.01 -10.93 5.64
N SER A 71 9.66 -10.13 4.63
CA SER A 71 9.12 -8.78 4.80
C SER A 71 7.97 -8.56 3.82
N SER A 72 7.13 -7.58 4.12
CA SER A 72 6.08 -7.12 3.21
C SER A 72 6.25 -5.63 2.91
N SER A 73 5.83 -5.19 1.74
CA SER A 73 5.92 -3.78 1.36
C SER A 73 4.70 -3.38 0.55
N MET A 74 4.24 -2.16 0.77
CA MET A 74 3.20 -1.51 -0.02
C MET A 74 3.83 -0.60 -1.07
N THR A 75 3.43 -0.75 -2.33
CA THR A 75 3.70 0.24 -3.39
C THR A 75 2.39 0.77 -3.93
N VAL A 76 2.31 2.09 -4.11
CA VAL A 76 1.14 2.74 -4.68
C VAL A 76 1.47 3.36 -6.03
N TYR A 77 0.55 3.18 -6.97
CA TYR A 77 0.61 3.74 -8.31
C TYR A 77 -0.63 4.59 -8.57
N ASP A 78 -0.51 5.53 -9.49
CA ASP A 78 -1.66 6.29 -9.97
C ASP A 78 -2.60 5.44 -10.86
N GLU A 79 -3.72 6.02 -11.31
CA GLU A 79 -4.80 5.35 -12.04
C GLU A 79 -4.33 4.68 -13.34
N THR A 80 -3.28 5.21 -13.96
CA THR A 80 -2.72 4.65 -15.19
C THR A 80 -1.86 3.41 -14.92
N GLY A 81 -1.46 3.19 -13.66
CA GLY A 81 -0.45 2.20 -13.29
C GLY A 81 0.93 2.52 -13.86
N GLY A 82 1.09 3.70 -14.47
CA GLY A 82 2.30 4.11 -15.20
C GLY A 82 3.33 4.77 -14.29
N GLU A 83 2.89 5.53 -13.29
CA GLU A 83 3.78 6.23 -12.36
C GLU A 83 3.60 5.73 -10.92
N ARG A 84 4.74 5.44 -10.28
CA ARG A 84 4.80 5.11 -8.85
C ARG A 84 4.63 6.41 -8.06
N VAL A 85 3.68 6.40 -7.13
CA VAL A 85 3.48 7.49 -6.17
C VAL A 85 4.56 7.38 -5.09
N ASP A 86 4.57 6.27 -4.36
CA ASP A 86 5.59 5.96 -3.35
C ASP A 86 5.57 4.47 -2.97
N SER A 87 6.44 4.04 -2.04
CA SER A 87 6.31 2.77 -1.33
C SER A 87 6.75 2.84 0.12
N ASP A 88 6.13 2.05 0.97
CA ASP A 88 6.58 1.80 2.34
C ASP A 88 6.90 0.30 2.53
N ASN A 89 7.73 -0.01 3.53
CA ASN A 89 8.18 -1.37 3.81
C ASN A 89 7.93 -1.74 5.27
N TYR A 90 6.88 -2.54 5.47
CA TYR A 90 6.65 -3.21 6.73
C TYR A 90 7.76 -4.25 6.99
N GLY A 91 8.43 -4.08 8.13
CA GLY A 91 9.73 -4.68 8.43
C GLY A 91 9.79 -6.23 8.48
N TYR A 92 10.83 -6.74 9.15
CA TYR A 92 11.13 -8.16 9.13
C TYR A 92 10.21 -9.00 10.05
N HIS A 93 9.74 -10.12 9.52
CA HIS A 93 8.96 -11.14 10.21
C HIS A 93 9.72 -12.45 10.30
N THR A 94 9.46 -13.21 11.38
CA THR A 94 9.99 -14.56 11.58
C THR A 94 8.84 -15.56 11.75
N GLY A 95 8.95 -16.71 11.09
CA GLY A 95 8.07 -17.86 11.31
C GLY A 95 6.93 -17.98 10.30
N GLY A 96 6.07 -18.97 10.53
CA GLY A 96 4.88 -19.25 9.72
C GLY A 96 3.60 -18.59 10.25
N GLY A 97 2.54 -18.66 9.43
CA GLY A 97 1.21 -18.19 9.79
C GLY A 97 0.94 -16.71 9.47
N ALA A 98 -0.29 -16.28 9.75
CA ALA A 98 -0.76 -14.93 9.46
C ALA A 98 -0.04 -13.86 10.30
N LYS A 99 0.36 -12.77 9.65
CA LYS A 99 0.86 -11.56 10.29
C LYS A 99 0.10 -10.35 9.80
N ASN A 100 -0.18 -9.43 10.73
CA ASN A 100 -0.77 -8.13 10.43
C ASN A 100 0.35 -7.15 10.09
N ALA A 101 0.13 -6.42 9.01
CA ALA A 101 0.99 -5.37 8.51
C ALA A 101 0.22 -4.07 8.31
N HIS A 102 0.92 -2.97 8.52
CA HIS A 102 0.40 -1.62 8.49
C HIS A 102 1.42 -0.76 7.76
N ASP A 103 1.05 -0.23 6.60
CA ASP A 103 1.91 0.63 5.79
C ASP A 103 1.18 1.95 5.47
N ALA A 104 1.93 3.04 5.41
CA ALA A 104 1.40 4.35 5.02
C ALA A 104 2.37 5.10 4.11
N ILE A 105 1.86 5.72 3.05
CA ILE A 105 2.64 6.60 2.20
C ILE A 105 2.04 7.99 2.13
N ASN A 106 2.89 8.98 1.88
CA ASN A 106 2.45 10.34 1.57
C ASN A 106 2.15 10.46 0.07
N ALA A 107 1.08 11.19 -0.25
CA ALA A 107 0.70 11.53 -1.61
C ALA A 107 0.21 12.98 -1.69
N VAL A 108 0.24 13.54 -2.90
CA VAL A 108 -0.32 14.87 -3.19
C VAL A 108 -1.53 14.68 -4.08
N MET A 109 -2.67 15.27 -3.70
CA MET A 109 -3.88 15.14 -4.49
C MET A 109 -3.73 15.89 -5.83
N PRO A 110 -3.87 15.21 -6.99
CA PRO A 110 -3.80 15.89 -8.27
C PRO A 110 -5.06 16.72 -8.53
N ASN A 111 -5.02 17.54 -9.57
CA ASN A 111 -6.12 18.43 -9.99
C ASN A 111 -7.30 17.72 -10.67
N ARG A 112 -7.49 16.43 -10.39
CA ARG A 112 -8.54 15.58 -10.95
C ARG A 112 -8.88 14.47 -9.97
N ASN A 113 -10.10 13.96 -10.05
CA ASN A 113 -10.45 12.71 -9.37
C ASN A 113 -9.47 11.62 -9.79
N THR A 114 -9.00 10.83 -8.82
CA THR A 114 -7.93 9.88 -9.06
C THR A 114 -8.20 8.57 -8.34
N THR A 115 -7.94 7.50 -9.06
CA THR A 115 -7.91 6.15 -8.50
C THR A 115 -6.46 5.73 -8.27
N TYR A 116 -6.11 5.24 -7.09
CA TYR A 116 -4.80 4.69 -6.80
C TYR A 116 -4.83 3.17 -6.87
N ARG A 117 -3.76 2.57 -7.36
CA ARG A 117 -3.56 1.11 -7.33
C ARG A 117 -2.60 0.77 -6.21
N VAL A 118 -3.00 -0.11 -5.31
CA VAL A 118 -2.16 -0.55 -4.19
C VAL A 118 -1.70 -1.98 -4.43
N LYS A 119 -0.38 -2.18 -4.41
CA LYS A 119 0.25 -3.49 -4.56
C LYS A 119 0.98 -3.86 -3.27
N ILE A 120 0.60 -4.99 -2.67
CA ILE A 120 1.33 -5.61 -1.57
C ILE A 120 2.30 -6.65 -2.14
N MET A 121 3.56 -6.58 -1.73
CA MET A 121 4.60 -7.53 -2.11
C MET A 121 5.17 -8.20 -0.87
N CYS A 122 5.56 -9.47 -1.00
CA CYS A 122 6.18 -10.25 0.08
C CYS A 122 7.46 -10.91 -0.43
N ASN A 123 8.56 -10.80 0.31
CA ASN A 123 9.86 -11.34 -0.11
C ASN A 123 10.49 -12.20 1.00
N GLN A 124 10.96 -13.40 0.65
CA GLN A 124 11.83 -14.22 1.52
C GLN A 124 13.28 -13.71 1.46
N LYS A 125 13.97 -13.65 2.62
CA LYS A 125 15.27 -12.96 2.77
C LYS A 125 16.45 -13.54 1.99
N THR A 126 16.33 -14.64 1.26
CA THR A 126 17.46 -15.14 0.45
C THR A 126 17.86 -14.19 -0.68
N ASN A 127 17.00 -13.23 -1.09
CA ASN A 127 17.29 -12.17 -2.07
C ASN A 127 16.59 -10.84 -1.72
N ALA A 128 16.90 -10.24 -0.57
CA ALA A 128 16.27 -9.00 -0.10
C ALA A 128 16.67 -7.78 -0.95
N GLY A 129 15.79 -7.40 -1.87
CA GLY A 129 15.72 -6.12 -2.54
C GLY A 129 14.45 -6.11 -3.36
N THR A 130 13.61 -5.09 -3.25
CA THR A 130 12.35 -4.98 -4.01
C THR A 130 12.68 -4.99 -5.50
N PRO A 131 12.46 -6.08 -6.25
CA PRO A 131 12.63 -6.02 -7.68
C PRO A 131 11.40 -5.28 -8.22
N PRO A 132 11.54 -4.28 -9.10
CA PRO A 132 10.40 -3.74 -9.82
C PRO A 132 9.81 -4.88 -10.67
N SER A 133 8.78 -5.56 -10.20
CA SER A 133 8.12 -6.58 -11.02
C SER A 133 7.24 -5.84 -12.03
N SER A 134 7.62 -5.94 -13.31
CA SER A 134 6.86 -5.43 -14.46
C SER A 134 5.63 -6.29 -14.80
N LEU A 135 5.36 -7.32 -14.02
CA LEU A 135 4.28 -8.26 -14.24
C LEU A 135 3.11 -7.95 -13.29
N TRP A 136 2.03 -7.56 -13.94
CA TRP A 136 0.64 -7.60 -13.51
C TRP A 136 0.07 -8.96 -13.93
#